data_AF-A0A6N6QEL3-F1
#
_entry.id   AF-A0A6N6QEL3-F1
#
_cell.length_a   1.000
_cell.length_b   1.000
_cell.length_c   1.000
_cell.angle_alpha   90.00
_cell.angle_beta   90.00
_cell.angle_gamma   90.00
#
_symmetry.space_group_name_H-M   'P 1'
#
loop_
_entity.id
_entity.type
_entity.pdbx_description
1 polymer ?
#
loop_
_entity_poly.entity_id
_entity_poly.type
_entity_poly.pdbx_seq_one_letter_code
_entity_poly.pdbx_strand_id
1 'polypeptide(L)' 'IKAPVFGFYGGNDARVNATIPKSAELMKAAGKRYEPVTYEGAGHGFLRAGEAPDASEANRKARDAAWKRIREILGQP' A
#
# COMPACT_ATOMS: atom_id res chain seq x y z
N ILE A 1 -5.98 13.51 -12.34
CA ILE A 1 -4.69 13.05 -11.74
C ILE A 1 -3.60 13.13 -12.81
N LYS A 2 -2.48 13.83 -12.52
CA LYS A 2 -1.32 13.95 -13.43
C LYS A 2 -0.10 13.17 -12.93
N ALA A 3 0.09 13.08 -11.61
CA ALA A 3 1.16 12.31 -10.99
C ALA A 3 0.89 10.79 -11.06
N PRO A 4 1.93 9.94 -11.08
CA PRO A 4 1.78 8.51 -10.89
C PRO A 4 1.23 8.20 -9.49
N VAL A 5 0.33 7.22 -9.39
CA VAL A 5 -0.28 6.83 -8.12
C VAL A 5 0.23 5.45 -7.70
N PHE A 6 0.72 5.35 -6.47
CA PHE A 6 1.19 4.09 -5.88
C PHE A 6 0.32 3.76 -4.67
N GLY A 7 -0.33 2.60 -4.69
CA GLY A 7 -1.20 2.15 -3.62
C GLY A 7 -0.46 1.22 -2.65
N PHE A 8 -0.78 1.33 -1.36
CA PHE A 8 -0.20 0.54 -0.27
C PHE A 8 -1.33 0.05 0.63
N TYR A 9 -1.70 -1.22 0.52
CA TYR A 9 -2.91 -1.76 1.14
C TYR A 9 -2.59 -2.88 2.12
N GLY A 10 -3.21 -2.85 3.30
CA GLY A 10 -3.15 -3.97 4.23
C GLY A 10 -4.05 -5.11 3.76
N GLY A 11 -3.53 -6.33 3.67
CA GLY A 11 -4.27 -7.49 3.18
C GLY A 11 -5.53 -7.81 4.00
N ASN A 12 -5.51 -7.52 5.30
CA ASN A 12 -6.64 -7.74 6.21
C ASN A 12 -7.62 -6.53 6.27
N ASP A 13 -7.39 -5.46 5.50
CA ASP A 13 -8.31 -4.32 5.40
C ASP A 13 -9.37 -4.56 4.30
N ALA A 14 -10.27 -5.51 4.54
CA ALA A 14 -11.26 -5.96 3.56
C ALA A 14 -12.15 -4.82 3.02
N ARG A 15 -12.49 -3.83 3.85
CA ARG A 15 -13.34 -2.69 3.46
C ARG A 15 -12.66 -1.83 2.41
N VAL A 16 -11.37 -1.54 2.58
CA VAL A 16 -10.59 -0.77 1.60
C VAL A 16 -10.29 -1.63 0.37
N ASN A 17 -9.90 -2.90 0.57
CA ASN A 17 -9.48 -3.79 -0.51
C ASN A 17 -10.60 -4.07 -1.52
N ALA A 18 -11.85 -4.07 -1.09
CA ALA A 18 -13.02 -4.19 -1.97
C ALA A 18 -13.08 -3.10 -3.07
N THR A 19 -12.43 -1.94 -2.86
CA THR A 19 -12.45 -0.82 -3.80
C THR A 19 -11.34 -0.87 -4.85
N ILE A 20 -10.26 -1.62 -4.59
CA ILE A 20 -9.04 -1.64 -5.43
C ILE A 20 -9.35 -2.04 -6.89
N PRO A 21 -10.14 -3.09 -7.19
CA PRO A 21 -10.41 -3.49 -8.57
C PRO A 21 -11.07 -2.37 -9.37
N LYS A 22 -12.05 -1.67 -8.78
CA LYS A 22 -12.75 -0.58 -9.47
C LYS A 22 -11.84 0.62 -9.68
N SER A 23 -11.00 0.96 -8.71
CA SER A 23 -9.99 2.01 -8.87
C SER A 23 -9.00 1.69 -9.99
N ALA A 24 -8.54 0.44 -10.08
CA ALA A 24 -7.62 0.00 -11.13
C ALA A 24 -8.25 0.10 -12.53
N GLU A 25 -9.51 -0.33 -12.68
CA GLU A 25 -10.28 -0.21 -13.92
C GLU A 25 -10.39 1.26 -14.37
N LEU A 26 -10.80 2.14 -13.45
CA LEU A 26 -10.99 3.57 -13.75
C LEU A 26 -9.67 4.27 -14.08
N MET A 27 -8.58 3.95 -13.37
CA MET A 27 -7.25 4.52 -13.67
C MET A 27 -6.75 4.06 -15.04
N LYS A 28 -6.96 2.79 -15.40
CA LYS A 28 -6.63 2.25 -16.72
C LYS A 28 -7.46 2.93 -17.81
N ALA A 29 -8.77 3.04 -17.64
CA ALA A 29 -9.65 3.71 -18.60
C ALA A 29 -9.27 5.19 -18.80
N ALA A 30 -8.79 5.85 -17.75
CA ALA A 30 -8.30 7.24 -17.81
C ALA A 30 -6.85 7.37 -18.32
N GLY A 31 -6.19 6.28 -18.70
CA GLY A 31 -4.79 6.28 -19.15
C GLY A 31 -3.81 6.76 -18.06
N LYS A 32 -4.09 6.47 -16.79
CA LYS A 32 -3.29 6.92 -15.64
C LYS A 32 -2.50 5.77 -15.02
N ARG A 33 -1.26 6.08 -14.62
CA ARG A 33 -0.41 5.13 -13.88
C ARG A 33 -0.97 4.91 -12.47
N TYR A 34 -1.26 3.65 -12.17
CA TYR A 34 -1.69 3.19 -10.85
C TYR A 34 -1.03 1.84 -10.55
N GLU A 35 -0.26 1.79 -9.45
CA GLU A 35 0.47 0.60 -9.03
C GLU A 35 0.12 0.25 -7.57
N PRO A 36 -0.96 -0.52 -7.35
CA PRO A 36 -1.31 -1.01 -6.03
C PRO A 36 -0.42 -2.18 -5.61
N VAL A 37 -0.05 -2.22 -4.33
CA VAL A 37 0.55 -3.39 -3.67
C VAL A 37 -0.25 -3.70 -2.40
N THR A 38 -0.53 -4.98 -2.18
CA THR A 38 -1.22 -5.47 -0.98
C THR A 38 -0.23 -6.26 -0.12
N TYR A 39 -0.15 -5.90 1.15
CA TYR A 39 0.74 -6.52 2.14
C TYR A 39 -0.04 -7.54 2.96
N GLU A 40 0.23 -8.82 2.73
CA GLU A 40 -0.48 -9.93 3.36
C GLU A 40 -0.48 -9.85 4.89
N GLY A 41 -1.63 -10.15 5.51
CA GLY A 41 -1.82 -10.15 6.96
C GLY A 41 -1.82 -8.77 7.64
N ALA A 42 -1.41 -7.72 6.94
CA ALA A 42 -1.34 -6.37 7.51
C ALA A 42 -2.72 -5.73 7.60
N GLY A 43 -2.96 -4.98 8.68
CA GLY A 43 -4.24 -4.32 8.95
C GLY A 43 -4.31 -2.88 8.43
N HIS A 44 -5.42 -2.22 8.74
CA HIS A 44 -5.57 -0.78 8.51
C HIS A 44 -4.50 0.00 9.28
N GLY A 45 -3.86 0.97 8.62
CA GLY A 45 -2.81 1.80 9.24
C GLY A 45 -1.54 1.03 9.60
N PHE A 46 -1.22 -0.06 8.87
CA PHE A 46 -0.04 -0.90 9.14
C PHE A 46 1.29 -0.14 9.19
N LEU A 47 1.41 1.01 8.51
CA LEU A 47 2.61 1.86 8.62
C LEU A 47 2.83 2.31 10.06
N ARG A 48 1.81 2.85 10.74
CA ARG A 48 1.90 3.24 12.15
C ARG A 48 1.95 2.01 13.05
N ALA A 49 1.08 1.04 12.80
CA ALA A 49 0.98 -0.15 13.66
C ALA A 49 2.25 -1.01 13.62
N GLY A 50 2.98 -1.04 12.50
CA GLY A 50 4.24 -1.76 12.34
C GLY A 50 5.44 -1.12 13.05
N GLU A 51 5.31 0.14 13.47
CA GLU A 51 6.34 0.87 14.25
C GLU A 51 6.23 0.64 15.75
N ALA A 52 5.04 0.25 16.21
CA ALA A 52 4.77 0.09 17.63
C ALA A 52 5.66 -1.03 18.22
N PRO A 53 6.08 -0.92 19.50
CA PRO A 53 6.88 -1.96 20.15
C PRO A 53 6.20 -3.34 20.14
N ASP A 54 4.87 -3.33 20.24
CA ASP A 54 3.97 -4.49 20.25
C ASP A 54 3.40 -4.83 18.86
N ALA A 55 3.98 -4.30 17.78
CA ALA A 55 3.53 -4.57 16.42
C ALA A 55 3.47 -6.08 16.12
N SER A 56 2.36 -6.52 15.52
CA SER A 56 2.27 -7.85 14.93
C SER A 56 3.33 -8.04 13.85
N GLU A 57 3.78 -9.28 13.65
CA GLU A 57 4.79 -9.61 12.64
C GLU A 57 4.36 -9.16 11.23
N ALA A 58 3.08 -9.33 10.89
CA ALA A 58 2.53 -8.91 9.60
C ALA A 58 2.61 -7.39 9.41
N ASN A 59 2.25 -6.59 10.42
CA ASN A 59 2.34 -5.13 10.33
C ASN A 59 3.79 -4.65 10.25
N ARG A 60 4.71 -5.28 10.99
CA ARG A 60 6.14 -4.97 10.94
C ARG A 60 6.73 -5.23 9.55
N LYS A 61 6.52 -6.43 9.01
CA LYS A 61 6.95 -6.79 7.65
C LYS A 61 6.36 -5.88 6.59
N ALA A 62 5.06 -5.56 6.70
CA ALA A 62 4.39 -4.66 5.78
C ALA A 62 4.95 -3.24 5.84
N ARG A 63 5.22 -2.71 7.04
CA ARG A 63 5.87 -1.41 7.21
C ARG A 63 7.24 -1.41 6.55
N ASP A 64 8.08 -2.39 6.83
CA ASP A 64 9.45 -2.45 6.30
C ASP A 64 9.44 -2.51 4.76
N ALA A 65 8.60 -3.37 4.18
CA ALA A 65 8.45 -3.49 2.73
C ALA A 65 7.85 -2.24 2.08
N ALA A 66 6.83 -1.62 2.69
CA ALA A 66 6.25 -0.38 2.21
C ALA A 66 7.25 0.78 2.29
N TRP A 67 8.02 0.88 3.36
CA TRP A 67 9.01 1.93 3.54
C TRP A 67 10.15 1.83 2.53
N LYS A 68 10.64 0.60 2.29
CA LYS A 68 11.60 0.33 1.20
C LYS A 68 11.07 0.82 -0.14
N ARG A 69 9.83 0.44 -0.50
CA ARG A 69 9.20 0.84 -1.75
C ARG A 69 9.01 2.36 -1.85
N ILE A 70 8.65 3.04 -0.76
CA ILE A 70 8.53 4.51 -0.74
C ILE A 70 9.88 5.15 -1.10
N ARG A 71 10.98 4.71 -0.50
CA ARG A 71 12.32 5.23 -0.81
C ARG A 71 12.70 5.00 -2.26
N GLU A 72 12.44 3.80 -2.79
CA GLU A 72 12.66 3.47 -4.21
C GLU A 72 11.86 4.38 -5.16
N ILE A 73 10.57 4.63 -4.86
CA ILE A 73 9.72 5.54 -5.65
C ILE A 73 10.25 6.98 -5.61
N LEU A 74 10.73 7.43 -4.45
CA LEU A 74 11.27 8.77 -4.25
C LEU A 74 12.71 8.93 -4.76
N GLY A 75 13.33 7.86 -5.26
CA GLY A 75 14.73 7.87 -5.70
C GLY A 75 15.72 8.14 -4.55
N GLN A 76 15.34 7.82 -3.32
CA GLN A 76 16.21 7.98 -2.15
C GLN A 76 17.05 6.72 -1.98
N PRO A 77 18.40 6.83 -1.87
CA PRO A 77 19.26 5.71 -1.49
C PRO A 77 18.87 5.19 -0.11
#